data_AF-A0A952TRY8-F1
#
_entry.id   AF-A0A952TRY8-F1
#
_cell.length_a   1.000
_cell.length_b   1.000
_cell.length_c   1.000
_cell.angle_alpha   90.00
_cell.angle_beta   90.00
_cell.angle_gamma   90.00
#
_symmetry.space_group_name_H-M   'P 1'
#
loop_
_entity.id
_entity.type
_entity.pdbx_description
1 polymer ?
#
loop_
_entity_poly.entity_id
_entity_poly.type
_entity_poly.pdbx_seq_one_letter_code
_entity_poly.pdbx_strand_id
1 'polypeptide(L)'
;MEDFVIDAGQSLMLMSVLSVLLFCGCCYQFLRTVTRPVPVLNRSHFAKSALRVEKGYKVFAWGVLMLAFLVGLVISFAEVFARL
;
A
#
# COMPACT_ATOMS: atom_id res chain seq x y z
N MET A 1 15.04 29.79 15.66
CA MET A 1 15.67 28.62 15.00
C MET A 1 15.22 27.31 15.66
N GLU A 2 14.74 27.35 16.91
CA GLU A 2 14.19 26.20 17.64
C GLU A 2 12.77 25.82 17.18
N ASP A 3 11.91 26.78 16.84
CA ASP A 3 10.55 26.50 16.31
C ASP A 3 10.56 25.74 14.98
N PHE A 4 11.55 25.98 14.12
CA PHE A 4 11.67 25.27 12.83
C PHE A 4 12.12 23.82 13.02
N VAL A 5 12.87 23.53 14.09
CA VAL A 5 13.28 22.16 14.46
C VAL A 5 12.11 21.40 15.06
N ILE A 6 11.26 22.06 15.86
CA ILE A 6 10.05 21.46 16.41
C ILE A 6 9.03 21.18 15.29
N ASP A 7 8.86 22.09 14.34
CA ASP A 7 7.98 21.89 13.19
C ASP A 7 8.50 20.77 12.26
N ALA A 8 9.82 20.73 12.01
CA ALA A 8 10.45 19.63 11.27
C ALA A 8 10.35 18.29 12.00
N GLY A 9 10.51 18.27 13.33
CA GLY A 9 10.37 17.08 14.16
C GLY A 9 8.94 16.58 14.25
N GLN A 10 7.96 17.47 14.43
CA GLN A 10 6.54 17.13 14.38
C GLN A 10 6.14 16.65 12.99
N SER A 11 6.62 17.30 11.93
CA SER A 11 6.39 16.89 10.56
C SER A 11 6.96 15.49 10.29
N LEU A 12 8.17 15.18 10.80
CA LEU A 12 8.77 13.87 10.66
C LEU A 12 7.95 12.77 11.38
N MET A 13 7.50 13.05 12.61
CA MET A 13 6.63 12.13 13.35
C MET A 13 5.30 11.94 12.63
N LEU A 14 4.68 13.02 12.14
CA LEU A 14 3.41 12.96 11.41
C LEU A 14 3.56 12.12 10.14
N MET A 15 4.61 12.35 9.35
CA MET A 15 4.90 11.58 8.14
C MET A 15 5.18 10.11 8.44
N SER A 16 5.85 9.80 9.57
CA SER A 16 6.08 8.43 10.01
C SER A 16 4.80 7.69 10.41
N VAL A 17 3.88 8.38 11.11
CA VAL A 17 2.59 7.80 11.50
C VAL A 17 1.72 7.60 10.26
N LEU A 18 1.69 8.59 9.36
CA LEU A 18 0.95 8.51 8.10
C LEU A 18 1.46 7.37 7.21
N SER A 19 2.78 7.15 7.11
CA SER A 19 3.34 6.07 6.30
C SER A 19 2.95 4.69 6.84
N VAL A 20 2.94 4.50 8.17
CA VAL A 20 2.48 3.26 8.81
C VAL A 20 0.98 3.03 8.58
N LEU A 21 0.15 4.07 8.72
CA LEU A 21 -1.28 3.97 8.47
C LEU A 21 -1.58 3.66 7.00
N LEU A 22 -0.88 4.31 6.07
CA LEU A 22 -1.00 4.05 4.64
C LEU A 22 -0.54 2.63 4.28
N PHE A 23 0.56 2.16 4.87
CA PHE A 23 1.02 0.78 4.67
C PHE A 23 0.00 -0.24 5.17
N CYS A 24 -0.51 -0.06 6.39
CA CYS A 24 -1.55 -0.92 6.96
C CYS A 24 -2.82 -0.90 6.11
N GLY A 25 -3.25 0.29 5.65
CA GLY A 25 -4.36 0.47 4.73
C GLY A 25 -4.17 -0.25 3.39
N CYS A 26 -2.95 -0.21 2.83
CA CYS A 26 -2.61 -0.92 1.60
C CYS A 26 -2.66 -2.45 1.80
N CYS A 27 -2.12 -2.96 2.91
CA CYS A 27 -2.21 -4.37 3.25
C CYS A 27 -3.66 -4.83 3.40
N TYR A 28 -4.50 -4.03 4.06
CA TYR A 28 -5.93 -4.31 4.21
C TYR A 28 -6.68 -4.27 2.88
N GLN A 29 -6.44 -3.26 2.04
CA GLN A 29 -7.04 -3.14 0.70
C GLN A 29 -6.60 -4.30 -0.20
N PHE A 30 -5.34 -4.70 -0.15
CA PHE A 30 -4.82 -5.84 -0.89
C PHE A 30 -5.51 -7.13 -0.45
N LEU A 31 -5.53 -7.43 0.85
CA LEU A 31 -6.19 -8.62 1.40
C LEU A 31 -7.70 -8.64 1.07
N ARG A 32 -8.37 -7.49 1.19
CA ARG A 32 -9.77 -7.33 0.82
C ARG A 32 -9.99 -7.55 -0.68
N THR A 33 -9.10 -7.07 -1.54
CA THR A 33 -9.22 -7.23 -3.00
C THR A 33 -8.98 -8.67 -3.42
N VAL A 34 -8.03 -9.36 -2.77
CA VAL A 34 -7.76 -10.78 -2.98
C VAL A 34 -8.97 -11.63 -2.57
N THR A 35 -9.47 -11.42 -1.35
CA THR A 35 -10.56 -12.22 -0.75
C THR A 35 -11.94 -11.90 -1.30
N ARG A 36 -12.18 -10.71 -1.88
CA ARG A 36 -13.50 -10.34 -2.42
C ARG A 36 -13.86 -11.22 -3.63
N PRO A 37 -14.91 -12.05 -3.57
CA PRO A 37 -15.28 -12.92 -4.68
C PRO A 37 -15.67 -12.10 -5.93
N VAL A 38 -15.38 -12.63 -7.12
CA VAL A 38 -15.80 -12.01 -8.38
C VAL A 38 -17.32 -12.10 -8.46
N PRO A 39 -18.06 -10.97 -8.57
CA PRO A 39 -19.51 -11.02 -8.68
C PRO A 39 -19.88 -11.76 -9.96
N VAL A 40 -20.63 -12.85 -9.80
CA VAL A 40 -21.10 -13.68 -10.92
C VAL A 40 -22.31 -12.98 -11.53
N LEU A 41 -22.09 -11.93 -12.32
CA LEU A 41 -23.18 -11.22 -12.99
C LEU A 41 -23.75 -12.15 -14.08
N ASN A 42 -24.94 -12.67 -13.82
CA ASN A 42 -25.59 -13.71 -14.61
C ASN A 42 -26.13 -13.09 -15.92
N ARG A 43 -25.37 -13.16 -17.04
CA ARG A 43 -25.91 -13.38 -18.41
C ARG A 43 -24.92 -13.33 -19.59
N SER A 44 -23.68 -12.82 -19.49
CA SER A 44 -22.77 -12.82 -20.66
C SER A 44 -21.38 -13.40 -20.37
N HIS A 45 -20.95 -14.34 -21.20
CA HIS A 45 -19.63 -14.98 -21.11
C HIS A 45 -18.48 -13.96 -21.29
N PHE A 46 -18.72 -12.91 -22.08
CA PHE A 46 -17.80 -11.79 -22.27
C PHE A 46 -17.60 -10.94 -21.00
N ALA A 47 -18.67 -10.65 -20.24
CA ALA A 47 -18.55 -9.88 -19.00
C ALA A 47 -17.73 -10.63 -17.94
N LYS A 48 -17.82 -11.97 -17.88
CA LYS A 48 -17.04 -12.79 -16.94
C LYS A 48 -15.53 -12.72 -17.17
N SER A 49 -15.08 -12.61 -18.42
CA SER A 49 -13.65 -12.49 -18.72
C SER A 49 -13.12 -11.10 -18.40
N ALA A 50 -13.87 -10.05 -18.76
CA ALA A 50 -13.51 -8.66 -18.43
C ALA A 50 -13.41 -8.44 -16.90
N LEU A 51 -14.38 -8.96 -16.13
CA LEU A 51 -14.39 -8.85 -14.66
C LEU A 51 -13.21 -9.60 -13.99
N ARG A 52 -12.72 -10.69 -14.59
CA ARG A 52 -11.53 -11.40 -14.09
C ARG A 52 -10.25 -10.62 -14.34
N VAL A 53 -10.11 -10.01 -15.52
CA VAL A 53 -8.96 -9.16 -15.86
C VAL A 53 -8.93 -7.92 -14.99
N GLU A 54 -10.09 -7.26 -14.78
CA GLU A 54 -10.21 -6.11 -13.89
C GLU A 54 -9.78 -6.45 -12.46
N LYS A 55 -10.27 -7.57 -11.91
CA LYS A 55 -9.85 -8.02 -10.59
C LYS A 55 -8.36 -8.32 -10.54
N GLY A 56 -7.82 -9.01 -11.55
CA GLY A 56 -6.39 -9.32 -11.65
C GLY A 56 -5.52 -8.05 -11.66
N TYR A 57 -5.89 -7.05 -12.48
CA TYR A 57 -5.18 -5.79 -12.56
C TYR A 57 -5.24 -5.01 -11.24
N LYS A 58 -6.40 -5.04 -10.58
CA LYS A 58 -6.57 -4.39 -9.27
C LYS A 58 -5.72 -5.05 -8.19
N VAL A 59 -5.70 -6.38 -8.12
CA VAL A 59 -4.82 -7.12 -7.20
C VAL A 59 -3.35 -6.84 -7.51
N PHE A 60 -2.97 -6.83 -8.78
CA PHE A 60 -1.60 -6.54 -9.20
C PHE A 60 -1.19 -5.11 -8.81
N ALA A 61 -2.02 -4.10 -9.08
CA ALA A 61 -1.75 -2.71 -8.72
C ALA A 61 -1.59 -2.52 -7.21
N TRP A 62 -2.48 -3.08 -6.39
CA TRP A 62 -2.36 -3.02 -4.93
C TRP A 62 -1.14 -3.81 -4.43
N GLY A 63 -0.80 -4.93 -5.06
CA GLY A 63 0.38 -5.72 -4.73
C GLY A 63 1.69 -4.98 -5.03
N VAL A 64 1.79 -4.31 -6.17
CA VAL A 64 2.94 -3.47 -6.53
C VAL A 64 3.08 -2.31 -5.55
N LEU A 65 1.98 -1.68 -5.16
CA LEU A 65 1.98 -0.58 -4.20
C LEU A 65 2.45 -1.06 -2.81
N MET A 66 1.94 -2.21 -2.34
CA MET A 66 2.40 -2.85 -1.10
C MET A 66 3.90 -3.18 -1.15
N LEU A 67 4.37 -3.74 -2.27
CA LEU A 67 5.77 -4.09 -2.45
C LEU A 67 6.67 -2.85 -2.41
N ALA A 68 6.27 -1.76 -3.05
CA ALA A 68 7.02 -0.50 -3.02
C ALA A 68 7.17 0.04 -1.58
N PHE A 69 6.11 0.01 -0.79
CA PHE A 69 6.18 0.38 0.62
C PHE A 69 7.08 -0.57 1.44
N LEU A 70 7.04 -1.87 1.16
CA LEU A 70 7.87 -2.86 1.85
C LEU A 70 9.36 -2.65 1.54
N VAL A 71 9.71 -2.39 0.28
CA VAL A 71 11.08 -2.04 -0.12
C VAL A 71 11.54 -0.75 0.54
N GLY A 72 10.68 0.29 0.57
CA GLY A 72 10.97 1.54 1.27
C GLY A 72 11.28 1.32 2.75
N LEU A 73 10.50 0.48 3.44
CA LEU A 73 10.77 0.10 4.82
C LEU A 73 12.13 -0.59 4.98
N VAL A 74 12.44 -1.58 4.13
CA VAL A 74 13.72 -2.30 4.18
C VAL A 74 14.90 -1.37 3.96
N ILE A 75 14.80 -0.43 3.03
CA ILE A 75 15.85 0.57 2.78
C ILE A 75 16.03 1.47 4.00
N SER A 76 14.94 2.00 4.57
CA SER A 76 15.00 2.83 5.79
C SER A 76 15.64 2.08 6.96
N PHE A 77 15.31 0.80 7.15
CA PHE A 77 15.96 -0.03 8.16
C PHE A 77 17.45 -0.24 7.86
N ALA A 78 17.80 -0.55 6.60
CA ALA A 78 19.19 -0.74 6.19
C ALA A 78 20.03 0.52 6.40
N GLU A 79 19.50 1.71 6.14
CA GLU A 79 20.19 2.97 6.44
C GLU A 79 20.46 3.14 7.94
N VAL A 80 19.49 2.84 8.80
CA VAL A 80 19.67 2.94 10.26
C VAL A 80 20.75 1.98 10.74
N PHE A 81 20.77 0.74 10.26
CA PHE A 81 21.77 -0.25 10.66
C PHE A 81 23.14 -0.03 10.02
N ALA A 82 23.22 0.52 8.81
CA ALA A 82 24.50 0.83 8.16
C ALA A 82 25.17 2.10 8.74
N ARG A 83 24.38 2.98 9.38
CA ARG A 83 24.84 4.18 10.08
C ARG A 83 25.24 3.90 11.54
N LEU A 84 24.97 2.70 12.06
CA LEU A 84 25.32 2.24 13.40
C LEU A 84 26.65 1.46 13.36
#